data_AF-R5I2B3-F1
#
_entry.id   AF-R5I2B3-F1
#
_cell.length_a   1.000
_cell.length_b   1.000
_cell.length_c   1.000
_cell.angle_alpha   90.00
_cell.angle_beta   90.00
_cell.angle_gamma   90.00
#
_symmetry.space_group_name_H-M   'P 1'
#
loop_
_entity.id
_entity.type
_entity.pdbx_description
1 polymer ?
#
loop_
_entity_poly.entity_id
_entity_poly.type
_entity_poly.pdbx_seq_one_letter_code
_entity_poly.pdbx_strand_id
1 'polypeptide(L)'
;MDVIKITKNVYTVQQAVEKPFMKFGTFRATRERLGLSVIRRCFNCGHKFKDEDDTYLIIFKNAPNQLFCEKCNDLALADMKKGGEQ
;
A
#
# COMPACT_ATOMS: atom_id res chain seq x y z
N MET A 1 11.54 -15.01 -27.34
CA MET A 1 10.83 -15.98 -26.48
C MET A 1 9.92 -15.13 -25.64
N ASP A 2 8.63 -15.22 -25.93
CA ASP A 2 7.74 -14.13 -25.56
C ASP A 2 6.82 -14.65 -24.46
N VAL A 3 6.88 -13.96 -23.33
CA VAL A 3 6.07 -14.28 -22.16
C VAL A 3 5.27 -13.05 -21.81
N ILE A 4 3.95 -13.16 -21.88
CA ILE A 4 3.03 -12.13 -21.42
C ILE A 4 2.12 -12.79 -20.39
N LYS A 5 2.36 -12.47 -19.12
CA LYS A 5 1.51 -12.90 -18.02
C LYS A 5 0.85 -11.67 -17.39
N ILE A 6 -0.46 -11.54 -17.61
CA ILE A 6 -1.30 -10.53 -16.95
C ILE A 6 -2.12 -11.26 -15.88
N THR A 7 -1.84 -10.98 -14.62
CA THR A 7 -2.61 -11.50 -13.48
C THR A 7 -3.40 -10.38 -12.82
N LYS A 8 -4.72 -10.55 -12.73
CA LYS A 8 -5.60 -9.66 -11.97
C LYS A 8 -5.96 -10.33 -10.65
N ASN A 9 -5.53 -9.73 -9.55
CA ASN A 9 -5.96 -10.11 -8.21
C ASN A 9 -6.82 -8.99 -7.63
N VAL A 10 -7.97 -9.35 -7.06
CA VAL A 10 -8.89 -8.38 -6.45
C VAL A 10 -8.78 -8.52 -4.93
N TYR A 11 -8.55 -7.40 -4.24
CA TYR A 11 -8.41 -7.34 -2.79
C TYR A 11 -9.51 -6.46 -2.21
N THR A 12 -10.13 -6.92 -1.13
CA THR A 12 -11.10 -6.11 -0.39
C THR A 12 -10.38 -5.30 0.69
N VAL A 13 -10.33 -3.99 0.50
CA VAL A 13 -9.84 -3.04 1.51
C VAL A 13 -10.81 -3.05 2.69
N GLN A 14 -10.28 -3.26 3.89
CA GLN A 14 -11.02 -3.11 5.14
C GLN A 14 -10.82 -1.71 5.73
N GLN A 15 -9.60 -1.17 5.63
CA GLN A 15 -9.27 0.14 6.15
C GLN A 15 -8.21 0.82 5.30
N ALA A 16 -8.46 2.10 4.99
CA ALA A 16 -7.50 3.07 4.46
C ALA A 16 -7.36 4.23 5.45
N VAL A 17 -6.25 4.97 5.38
CA VAL A 17 -5.90 6.01 6.38
C VAL A 17 -5.84 7.39 5.73
N GLU A 18 -6.42 8.41 6.37
CA GLU A 18 -6.45 9.78 5.82
C GLU A 18 -5.10 10.50 5.93
N LYS A 19 -4.24 10.08 6.85
CA LYS A 19 -2.91 10.66 7.06
C LYS A 19 -1.83 9.62 6.77
N PRO A 20 -0.63 10.06 6.34
CA PRO A 20 0.52 9.18 6.20
C PRO A 20 0.75 8.36 7.47
N PHE A 21 1.02 7.08 7.30
CA PHE A 21 1.45 6.21 8.40
C PHE A 21 2.84 6.61 8.87
N MET A 22 3.78 6.72 7.92
CA MET A 22 5.12 7.30 8.14
C MET A 22 5.84 7.51 6.80
N LYS A 23 6.99 8.18 6.86
CA LYS A 23 7.96 8.23 5.76
C LYS A 23 8.55 6.85 5.49
N PHE A 24 8.73 6.52 4.21
CA PHE A 24 9.28 5.24 3.80
C PHE A 24 10.68 4.98 4.36
N GLY A 25 11.53 6.01 4.45
CA GLY A 25 12.89 5.88 4.99
C GLY A 25 12.87 5.34 6.43
N THR A 26 11.98 5.87 7.26
CA THR A 26 11.78 5.41 8.65
C THR A 26 11.24 3.98 8.70
N PHE A 27 10.28 3.66 7.85
CA PHE A 27 9.74 2.29 7.73
C PHE A 27 10.84 1.29 7.35
N ARG A 28 11.59 1.59 6.29
CA ARG A 28 12.68 0.76 5.78
C ARG A 28 13.73 0.54 6.87
N ALA A 29 14.27 1.61 7.45
CA ALA A 29 15.30 1.52 8.47
C ALA A 29 14.86 0.70 9.68
N THR A 30 13.60 0.86 10.11
CA THR A 30 13.04 0.08 11.22
C THR A 30 12.94 -1.41 10.89
N ARG A 31 12.42 -1.76 9.72
CA ARG A 31 12.30 -3.15 9.26
C ARG A 31 13.67 -3.82 9.10
N GLU A 32 14.61 -3.13 8.44
CA GLU A 32 15.97 -3.64 8.23
C GLU A 32 16.71 -3.86 9.55
N ARG A 33 16.60 -2.91 10.49
CA ARG A 33 17.17 -3.06 11.85
C ARG A 33 16.61 -4.26 12.61
N LEU A 34 15.35 -4.60 12.38
CA LEU A 34 14.69 -5.76 13.00
C LEU A 34 14.89 -7.06 12.22
N GLY A 35 15.65 -7.06 11.12
CA GLY A 35 15.86 -8.24 10.27
C GLY A 35 14.61 -8.66 9.48
N LEU A 36 13.65 -7.76 9.27
CA LEU A 36 12.38 -8.03 8.58
C LEU A 36 12.44 -7.62 7.11
N SER A 37 11.65 -8.31 6.27
CA SER A 37 11.49 -7.95 4.86
C SER A 37 10.86 -6.57 4.70
N VAL A 38 11.37 -5.79 3.74
CA VAL A 38 10.88 -4.44 3.41
C VAL A 38 10.01 -4.48 2.15
N ILE A 39 8.79 -3.95 2.25
CA ILE A 39 7.95 -3.66 1.08
C ILE A 39 8.48 -2.37 0.44
N ARG A 40 9.14 -2.47 -0.71
CA ARG A 40 9.81 -1.32 -1.36
C ARG A 40 8.98 -0.62 -2.44
N ARG A 41 7.79 -1.14 -2.74
CA ARG A 41 6.92 -0.63 -3.80
C ARG A 41 5.48 -0.53 -3.32
N CYS A 42 4.74 0.44 -3.86
CA CYS A 42 3.30 0.53 -3.68
C CYS A 42 2.65 -0.78 -4.18
N PHE A 43 1.82 -1.39 -3.34
CA PHE A 43 1.21 -2.67 -3.65
C PHE A 43 0.26 -2.61 -4.87
N ASN A 44 -0.41 -1.48 -5.09
CA ASN A 44 -1.36 -1.33 -6.19
C ASN A 44 -0.69 -0.97 -7.52
N CYS A 45 0.11 0.11 -7.56
CA CYS A 45 0.67 0.64 -8.80
C CYS A 45 2.15 0.30 -9.04
N GLY A 46 2.82 -0.33 -8.07
CA GLY A 46 4.23 -0.70 -8.20
C GLY A 46 5.23 0.46 -8.10
N HIS A 47 4.79 1.68 -7.80
CA HIS A 47 5.64 2.85 -7.54
C HIS A 47 6.75 2.49 -6.55
N LYS A 48 8.01 2.77 -6.90
CA LYS A 48 9.15 2.48 -6.02
C LYS A 48 9.31 3.65 -5.04
N PHE A 49 9.17 3.34 -3.75
CA PHE A 49 9.26 4.36 -2.72
C PHE A 49 10.68 4.92 -2.59
N LYS A 50 10.77 6.23 -2.39
CA LYS A 50 11.96 6.96 -1.93
C LYS A 50 11.84 7.25 -0.44
N ASP A 51 12.95 7.56 0.23
CA ASP A 51 12.95 7.67 1.70
C ASP A 51 12.06 8.80 2.21
N GLU A 52 11.94 9.87 1.44
CA GLU A 52 11.08 11.03 1.67
C GLU A 52 9.59 10.81 1.34
N ASP A 53 9.24 9.71 0.66
CA ASP A 53 7.86 9.42 0.29
C ASP A 53 7.02 9.13 1.53
N ASP A 54 5.83 9.71 1.58
CA ASP A 54 4.81 9.29 2.53
C ASP A 54 4.23 7.93 2.14
N THR A 55 4.13 7.05 3.12
CA THR A 55 3.54 5.72 2.95
C THR A 55 2.26 5.62 3.75
N TYR A 56 1.28 4.93 3.17
CA TYR A 56 -0.05 4.78 3.74
C TYR A 56 -0.29 3.29 3.97
N LEU A 57 -0.55 2.93 5.23
CA LEU A 57 -0.82 1.55 5.61
C LEU A 57 -2.24 1.17 5.18
N ILE A 58 -2.36 0.13 4.35
CA ILE A 58 -3.65 -0.41 3.91
C ILE A 58 -3.88 -1.77 4.58
N ILE A 59 -5.08 -1.94 5.14
CA ILE A 59 -5.52 -3.19 5.77
C ILE A 59 -6.54 -3.84 4.83
N PHE A 60 -6.29 -5.10 4.48
CA PHE A 60 -7.20 -5.92 3.69
C PHE A 60 -7.92 -6.92 4.59
N LYS A 61 -9.15 -7.32 4.25
CA LYS A 61 -9.92 -8.29 5.06
C LYS A 61 -9.21 -9.64 5.20
N ASN A 62 -8.63 -10.14 4.10
CA ASN A 62 -8.08 -11.50 4.00
C ASN A 62 -6.67 -11.53 3.39
N ALA A 63 -5.89 -10.46 3.54
CA ALA A 63 -4.52 -10.40 3.03
C ALA A 63 -3.61 -9.61 4.00
N PRO A 64 -2.30 -9.86 4.00
CA PRO A 64 -1.37 -9.10 4.83
C PRO A 64 -1.45 -7.62 4.54
N ASN A 65 -1.25 -6.79 5.57
CA ASN A 65 -1.22 -5.34 5.41
C ASN A 65 -0.11 -4.93 4.43
N GLN A 66 -0.41 -3.94 3.60
CA GLN A 66 0.51 -3.45 2.57
C GLN A 66 0.71 -1.94 2.70
N LEU A 67 1.58 -1.40 1.86
CA LEU A 67 1.78 0.03 1.72
C LEU A 67 1.28 0.52 0.37
N PHE A 68 0.52 1.62 0.41
CA PHE A 68 0.15 2.42 -0.74
C PHE A 68 0.94 3.73 -0.78
N CYS A 69 1.13 4.24 -2.00
CA CYS A 69 1.44 5.66 -2.18
C CYS A 69 0.16 6.48 -2.01
N GLU A 70 0.32 7.79 -1.78
CA GLU A 70 -0.78 8.75 -1.59
C GLU A 70 -1.91 8.57 -2.62
N LYS A 71 -1.57 8.61 -3.92
CA LYS A 71 -2.55 8.46 -5.01
C LYS A 71 -3.40 7.19 -4.92
N CYS A 72 -2.79 6.06 -4.54
CA CYS A 72 -3.52 4.79 -4.41
C CYS A 72 -4.35 4.73 -3.12
N ASN A 73 -3.87 5.37 -2.06
CA ASN A 73 -4.62 5.52 -0.82
C ASN A 73 -5.85 6.42 -0.99
N ASP A 74 -5.72 7.53 -1.72
CA ASP A 74 -6.82 8.44 -1.98
C ASP A 74 -7.94 7.78 -2.79
N LEU A 75 -7.58 6.94 -3.77
CA LEU A 75 -8.55 6.12 -4.51
C LEU A 75 -9.30 5.16 -3.58
N ALA A 76 -8.57 4.46 -2.71
CA ALA A 76 -9.18 3.56 -1.74
C ALA A 76 -10.10 4.30 -0.75
N LEU A 77 -9.68 5.47 -0.24
CA LEU A 77 -10.50 6.32 0.62
C LEU A 77 -11.76 6.83 -0.08
N ALA A 78 -11.63 7.28 -1.33
CA ALA A 78 -12.76 7.76 -2.11
C ALA A 78 -13.80 6.66 -2.33
N ASP A 79 -13.36 5.44 -2.67
CA ASP A 79 -14.26 4.29 -2.84
C ASP A 79 -14.89 3.86 -1.51
N MET A 80 -14.13 3.85 -0.41
CA MET A 80 -14.67 3.58 0.92
C MET A 80 -15.72 4.61 1.37
N LYS A 81 -15.50 5.90 1.09
CA LYS A 81 -16.46 6.97 1.42
C LYS A 81 -17.74 6.86 0.58
N LYS A 82 -17.64 6.47 -0.69
CA LYS A 82 -18.80 6.21 -1.56
C LYS A 82 -19.61 4.98 -1.12
N GLY A 83 -18.97 4.00 -0.48
CA GLY A 83 -19.62 2.81 0.06
C GLY A 83 -20.16 2.96 1.49
N GLY A 84 -20.08 4.15 2.10
CA GLY A 84 -20.54 4.44 3.46
C GLY A 84 -22.03 4.78 3.59
N GLU A 85 -22.78 4.80 2.49
CA GLU A 85 -24.25 4.82 2.47
C GLU A 85 -24.78 3.38 2.35
N GLN A 86 -24.73 2.62 3.44
CA GLN A 86 -25.53 1.39 3.61
C GLN A 86 -26.10 1.33 5.02
#